data_AF-A0A6G1RBQ0-F1
#
_entry.id   AF-A0A6G1RBQ0-F1
#
_cell.length_a   1.000
_cell.length_b   1.000
_cell.length_c   1.000
_cell.angle_alpha   90.00
_cell.angle_beta   90.00
_cell.angle_gamma   90.00
#
_symmetry.space_group_name_H-M   'P 1'
#
loop_
_entity.id
_entity.type
_entity.pdbx_description
1 polymer ?
#
loop_
_entity_poly.entity_id
_entity_poly.type
_entity_poly.pdbx_seq_one_letter_code
_entity_poly.pdbx_strand_id
1 'polypeptide(L)'
;LGGKALGRLFWADLGFGLLGEFLTVLAENICPEDRDAVLQILRSLEGTKRFGLNVDLLSESEKESGRDLFRKLWSMSRDCRTTSGPAGCRAEMEAHLTDTSPQKEAEEERMVMELMRSYQVK
;
A
#
# COMPACT_ATOMS: atom_id res chain seq x y z
N LEU A 1 7.28 13.04 1.67
CA LEU A 1 7.25 12.57 3.08
C LEU A 1 7.03 11.07 3.05
N GLY A 2 8.04 10.26 3.39
CA GLY A 2 7.99 8.80 3.20
C GLY A 2 7.23 8.05 4.31
N GLY A 3 6.77 6.83 4.01
CA GLY A 3 5.90 6.04 4.89
C GLY A 3 6.44 5.77 6.29
N LYS A 4 7.77 5.68 6.46
CA LYS A 4 8.43 5.57 7.78
C LYS A 4 8.21 6.79 8.69
N ALA A 5 8.06 7.99 8.13
CA ALA A 5 7.80 9.20 8.90
C ALA A 5 6.32 9.32 9.26
N LEU A 6 5.42 8.98 8.33
CA LEU A 6 3.98 8.94 8.57
C LEU A 6 3.63 7.90 9.65
N GLY A 7 4.23 6.70 9.59
CA GLY A 7 4.07 5.67 10.60
C GLY A 7 4.41 6.17 12.01
N ARG A 8 5.47 6.97 12.17
CA ARG A 8 5.83 7.58 13.47
C ARG A 8 4.86 8.68 13.91
N LEU A 9 4.20 9.38 12.99
CA LEU A 9 3.19 10.39 13.30
C LEU A 9 1.91 9.75 13.87
N PHE A 10 1.53 8.59 13.32
CA PHE A 10 0.38 7.81 13.78
C PHE A 10 0.63 7.02 15.08
N TRP A 11 1.87 6.97 15.59
CA TRP A 11 2.18 6.32 16.88
C TRP A 11 1.56 7.05 18.09
N ALA A 12 1.30 8.35 17.98
CA ALA A 12 0.82 9.15 19.11
C ALA A 12 -0.71 9.25 19.17
N ASP A 13 -1.40 9.44 18.04
CA ASP A 13 -2.83 9.81 18.03
C ASP A 13 -3.59 9.25 16.81
N LEU A 14 -3.66 7.93 16.65
CA LEU A 14 -4.78 7.35 15.89
C LEU A 14 -6.04 7.44 16.76
N GLY A 15 -6.67 8.60 16.72
CA GLY A 15 -8.02 8.81 17.19
C GLY A 15 -8.99 7.84 16.51
N PHE A 16 -10.06 7.47 17.22
CA PHE A 16 -11.11 6.61 16.70
C PHE A 16 -11.67 7.18 15.39
N GLY A 17 -11.79 6.36 14.35
CA GLY A 17 -12.31 6.76 13.03
C GLY A 17 -11.26 7.20 12.01
N LEU A 18 -10.05 7.60 12.44
CA LEU A 18 -9.02 8.04 11.49
C LEU A 18 -8.53 6.93 10.57
N LEU A 19 -8.53 5.67 11.02
CA LEU A 19 -8.12 4.55 10.17
C LEU A 19 -9.05 4.36 8.97
N GLY A 20 -10.37 4.43 9.20
CA GLY A 20 -11.36 4.20 8.15
C GLY A 20 -11.40 5.32 7.12
N GLU A 21 -11.34 6.58 7.58
CA GLU A 21 -11.19 7.75 6.71
C GLU A 21 -9.89 7.66 5.89
N PHE A 22 -8.77 7.30 6.54
CA PHE A 22 -7.48 7.16 5.88
C PHE A 22 -7.52 6.08 4.78
N LEU A 23 -8.11 4.92 5.06
CA LEU A 23 -8.28 3.86 4.05
C LEU A 23 -9.14 4.32 2.87
N THR A 24 -10.19 5.10 3.14
CA THR A 24 -11.08 5.63 2.10
C THR A 24 -10.37 6.64 1.21
N VAL A 25 -9.67 7.61 1.80
CA VAL A 25 -8.91 8.62 1.04
C VAL A 25 -7.83 7.96 0.18
N LEU A 26 -7.12 6.97 0.73
CA LEU A 26 -6.13 6.21 -0.03
C LEU A 26 -6.77 5.45 -1.20
N ALA A 27 -7.91 4.79 -0.99
CA ALA A 27 -8.61 4.06 -2.05
C ALA A 27 -8.98 4.99 -3.21
N GLU A 28 -9.37 6.22 -2.93
CA GLU A 28 -9.81 7.20 -3.95
C GLU A 28 -8.64 7.86 -4.70
N ASN A 29 -7.47 8.02 -4.07
CA ASN A 29 -6.41 8.88 -4.58
C ASN A 29 -5.09 8.16 -4.93
N ILE A 30 -5.00 6.84 -4.71
CA ILE A 30 -3.74 6.12 -4.93
C ILE A 30 -3.34 6.04 -6.41
N CYS A 31 -2.09 6.43 -6.69
CA CYS A 31 -1.42 6.25 -7.98
C CYS A 31 -0.38 5.11 -7.91
N PRO A 32 0.00 4.50 -9.05
CA PRO A 32 1.00 3.42 -9.07
C PRO A 32 2.34 3.79 -8.44
N GLU A 33 2.75 5.07 -8.55
CA GLU A 33 4.00 5.60 -8.01
C GLU A 33 4.01 5.63 -6.48
N ASP A 34 2.83 5.74 -5.86
CA ASP A 34 2.68 5.81 -4.40
C ASP A 34 2.59 4.43 -3.74
N ARG A 35 2.51 3.35 -4.53
CA ARG A 35 2.26 1.97 -4.05
C ARG A 35 3.18 1.55 -2.91
N ASP A 36 4.50 1.68 -3.08
CA ASP A 36 5.48 1.31 -2.05
C ASP A 36 5.31 2.15 -0.78
N ALA A 37 5.07 3.46 -0.93
CA ALA A 37 4.86 4.34 0.21
C ALA A 37 3.59 3.97 0.98
N VAL A 38 2.50 3.66 0.28
CA VAL A 38 1.24 3.23 0.88
C VAL A 38 1.40 1.90 1.61
N LEU A 39 2.06 0.91 1.00
CA LEU A 39 2.33 -0.37 1.65
C LEU A 39 3.14 -0.21 2.94
N GLN A 40 4.18 0.63 2.92
CA GLN A 40 4.97 0.91 4.12
C GLN A 40 4.14 1.61 5.21
N ILE A 41 3.22 2.50 4.84
CA ILE A 41 2.32 3.15 5.81
C ILE A 41 1.38 2.12 6.43
N LEU A 42 0.68 1.33 5.60
CA LEU A 42 -0.24 0.29 6.09
C LEU A 42 0.46 -0.71 7.01
N ARG A 43 1.69 -1.13 6.66
CA ARG A 43 2.50 -2.00 7.52
C ARG A 43 2.93 -1.34 8.83
N SER A 44 3.20 -0.03 8.80
CA SER A 44 3.50 0.72 10.02
C SER A 44 2.27 0.87 10.92
N LEU A 45 1.08 1.01 10.34
CA LEU A 45 -0.20 1.10 11.04
C LEU A 45 -0.57 -0.23 11.72
N GLU A 46 -0.38 -1.35 11.03
CA GLU A 46 -0.55 -2.70 11.59
C GLU A 46 0.27 -2.91 12.87
N GLY A 47 1.49 -2.36 12.91
CA GLY A 47 2.38 -2.46 14.07
C GLY A 47 1.99 -1.59 15.27
N THR A 48 0.91 -0.79 15.19
CA THR A 48 0.49 0.09 16.30
C THR A 48 -0.34 -0.66 17.34
N LYS A 49 -0.22 -0.27 18.61
CA LYS A 49 -0.90 -0.96 19.74
C LYS A 49 -2.43 -0.95 19.64
N ARG A 50 -3.02 0.00 18.93
CA ARG A 50 -4.47 0.17 18.78
C ARG A 50 -5.01 -0.37 17.46
N PHE A 51 -4.18 -1.02 16.65
CA PHE A 51 -4.57 -1.45 15.32
C PHE A 51 -5.82 -2.35 15.35
N GLY A 52 -5.80 -3.44 16.12
CA GLY A 52 -6.95 -4.37 16.20
C GLY A 52 -8.26 -3.66 16.56
N LEU A 53 -8.25 -2.80 17.57
CA LEU A 53 -9.42 -2.00 17.96
C LEU A 53 -9.88 -1.04 16.86
N ASN A 54 -8.95 -0.42 16.11
CA ASN A 54 -9.32 0.46 15.00
C ASN A 54 -9.95 -0.33 13.85
N VAL A 55 -9.50 -1.56 13.59
CA VAL A 55 -10.10 -2.41 12.56
C VAL A 55 -11.48 -2.91 13.00
N ASP A 56 -11.66 -3.27 14.28
CA ASP A 56 -12.95 -3.68 14.85
C ASP A 56 -14.03 -2.58 14.76
N LEU A 57 -13.60 -1.31 14.77
CA LEU A 57 -14.48 -0.14 14.73
C LEU A 57 -14.78 0.36 13.31
N LEU A 58 -14.18 -0.24 12.29
CA LEU A 58 -14.49 0.12 10.90
C LEU A 58 -15.94 -0.21 10.59
N SER A 59 -16.64 0.75 10.00
CA SER A 59 -17.93 0.53 9.36
C SER A 59 -17.80 -0.40 8.14
N GLU A 60 -18.91 -1.02 7.73
CA GLU A 60 -18.91 -1.89 6.54
C GLU A 60 -18.51 -1.14 5.26
N SER A 61 -18.84 0.16 5.15
CA SER A 61 -18.39 1.01 4.04
C SER A 61 -16.87 1.20 4.05
N GLU A 62 -16.27 1.47 5.22
CA GLU A 62 -14.82 1.65 5.33
C GLU A 62 -14.07 0.33 5.10
N LYS A 63 -14.64 -0.80 5.53
CA LYS A 63 -14.11 -2.13 5.20
C LYS A 63 -14.12 -2.39 3.70
N GLU A 64 -15.19 -2.01 2.99
CA GLU A 64 -15.22 -2.12 1.53
C GLU A 64 -14.19 -1.21 0.86
N SER A 65 -14.06 0.05 1.31
CA SER A 65 -13.01 0.95 0.83
C SER A 65 -11.61 0.36 1.05
N GLY A 66 -11.37 -0.27 2.20
CA GLY A 66 -10.15 -1.01 2.48
C GLY A 66 -9.93 -2.18 1.50
N ARG A 67 -10.95 -2.99 1.25
CA ARG A 67 -10.89 -4.09 0.25
C ARG A 67 -10.56 -3.56 -1.14
N ASP A 68 -11.15 -2.44 -1.53
CA ASP A 68 -10.89 -1.82 -2.83
C ASP A 68 -9.45 -1.28 -2.93
N LEU A 69 -8.95 -0.64 -1.87
CA LEU A 69 -7.55 -0.22 -1.78
C LEU A 69 -6.60 -1.41 -1.98
N PHE A 70 -6.80 -2.51 -1.27
CA PHE A 70 -5.95 -3.69 -1.43
C PHE A 70 -6.05 -4.33 -2.82
N ARG A 71 -7.24 -4.30 -3.43
CA ARG A 71 -7.44 -4.77 -4.80
C ARG A 71 -6.64 -3.92 -5.80
N LYS A 72 -6.64 -2.60 -5.65
CA LYS A 72 -5.85 -1.65 -6.44
C LYS A 72 -4.34 -1.88 -6.24
N LEU A 73 -3.90 -2.00 -5.00
CA LEU A 73 -2.49 -2.31 -4.67
C LEU A 73 -2.02 -3.64 -5.28
N TRP A 74 -2.92 -4.63 -5.35
CA TRP A 74 -2.66 -5.92 -5.98
C TRP A 74 -2.63 -5.84 -7.51
N SER A 75 -3.55 -5.11 -8.14
CA SER A 75 -3.57 -4.98 -9.60
C SER A 75 -2.36 -4.24 -10.14
N MET A 76 -1.91 -3.19 -9.44
CA MET A 76 -0.72 -2.41 -9.80
C MET A 76 0.57 -3.25 -9.82
N SER A 77 0.63 -4.35 -9.05
CA SER A 77 1.73 -5.34 -9.10
C SER A 77 1.81 -6.09 -10.42
N ARG A 78 0.71 -6.14 -11.16
CA ARG A 78 0.58 -6.91 -12.41
C ARG A 78 0.73 -6.03 -13.64
N ASP A 79 0.39 -4.75 -13.51
CA ASP A 79 0.43 -3.79 -14.62
C ASP A 79 1.88 -3.38 -14.99
N CYS A 80 2.85 -3.49 -14.06
CA CYS A 80 4.28 -3.35 -14.37
C CYS A 80 4.80 -4.43 -15.34
N ARG A 81 4.07 -5.55 -15.51
CA ARG A 81 4.43 -6.66 -16.41
C ARG A 81 4.20 -6.34 -17.88
N THR A 82 3.46 -5.28 -18.21
CA THR A 82 2.95 -5.06 -19.58
C THR A 82 3.69 -3.99 -20.38
N THR A 83 4.65 -3.28 -19.80
CA THR A 83 5.44 -2.27 -20.54
C THR A 83 6.80 -2.78 -21.03
N SER A 84 7.17 -4.04 -20.75
CA SER A 84 8.40 -4.65 -21.27
C SER A 84 8.19 -5.46 -22.56
N GLY A 85 7.96 -4.75 -23.67
CA GLY A 85 8.51 -5.05 -25.02
C GLY A 85 7.60 -5.72 -26.08
N PRO A 86 7.95 -5.64 -27.40
CA PRO A 86 9.15 -5.03 -28.01
C PRO A 86 8.87 -4.09 -29.22
N ALA A 87 9.44 -2.88 -29.23
CA ALA A 87 9.75 -2.15 -30.47
C ALA A 87 10.90 -1.18 -30.18
N GLY A 88 11.98 -1.31 -30.97
CA GLY A 88 13.31 -0.84 -30.60
C GLY A 88 13.52 0.67 -30.67
N CYS A 89 14.53 1.13 -29.95
CA CYS A 89 15.55 2.09 -30.42
C CYS A 89 16.72 2.07 -29.42
N ARG A 90 17.93 1.92 -29.96
CA ARG A 90 19.21 1.93 -29.25
C ARG A 90 19.68 3.40 -29.16
N ALA A 91 19.83 3.94 -27.94
CA ALA A 91 20.64 5.13 -27.67
C ALA A 91 20.94 5.27 -26.16
N GLU A 92 22.11 4.74 -25.78
CA GLU A 92 23.16 5.32 -24.91
C GLU A 92 22.77 6.23 -23.71
N MET A 93 22.99 5.68 -22.50
CA MET A 93 23.70 6.27 -21.34
C MET A 93 23.23 7.61 -20.78
N GLU A 94 22.50 7.59 -19.65
CA GLU A 94 22.99 8.03 -18.33
C GLU A 94 21.95 7.81 -17.19
N ALA A 95 22.49 7.33 -16.06
CA ALA A 95 22.03 7.32 -14.67
C ALA A 95 20.54 7.55 -14.36
N HIS A 96 19.87 6.53 -13.79
CA HIS A 96 19.46 6.48 -12.38
C HIS A 96 18.75 5.14 -12.08
N LEU A 97 19.20 4.47 -11.02
CA LEU A 97 18.72 3.18 -10.52
C LEU A 97 17.22 3.20 -10.18
N THR A 98 16.46 2.23 -10.72
CA THR A 98 15.55 1.41 -9.91
C THR A 98 15.61 -0.02 -10.41
N ASP A 99 16.43 -0.81 -9.74
CA ASP A 99 16.42 -2.27 -9.81
C ASP A 99 15.09 -2.77 -9.22
N THR A 100 14.03 -2.83 -10.03
CA THR A 100 12.82 -3.57 -9.68
C THR A 100 13.12 -5.04 -9.94
N SER A 101 13.89 -5.65 -9.04
CA SER A 101 14.16 -7.08 -9.13
C SER A 101 12.86 -7.86 -8.87
N PRO A 102 12.65 -9.01 -9.55
CA PRO A 102 11.45 -9.83 -9.36
C PRO A 102 11.28 -10.32 -7.91
N GLN A 103 12.35 -10.27 -7.10
CA GLN A 103 12.31 -10.58 -5.68
C GLN A 103 11.57 -9.49 -4.87
N LYS A 104 11.80 -8.21 -5.18
CA LYS A 104 11.13 -7.09 -4.50
C LYS A 104 9.62 -7.09 -4.77
N GLU A 105 9.21 -7.38 -6.00
CA GLU A 105 7.79 -7.47 -6.37
C GLU A 105 7.09 -8.61 -5.62
N ALA A 106 7.73 -9.77 -5.51
CA ALA A 106 7.19 -10.91 -4.75
C ALA A 106 7.07 -10.63 -3.24
N GLU A 107 7.99 -9.84 -2.68
CA GLU A 107 7.93 -9.38 -1.29
C GLU A 107 6.76 -8.40 -1.07
N GLU A 108 6.54 -7.46 -2.00
CA GLU A 108 5.41 -6.53 -1.96
C GLU A 108 4.07 -7.25 -2.11
N GLU A 109 3.95 -8.25 -3.01
CA GLU A 109 2.75 -9.09 -3.13
C GLU A 109 2.45 -9.84 -1.84
N ARG A 110 3.47 -10.45 -1.23
CA ARG A 110 3.33 -11.10 0.08
C ARG A 110 2.85 -10.10 1.13
N MET A 111 3.41 -8.89 1.14
CA MET A 111 3.02 -7.84 2.07
C MET A 111 1.56 -7.44 1.88
N VAL A 112 1.08 -7.28 0.64
CA VAL A 112 -0.34 -7.01 0.35
C VAL A 112 -1.22 -8.12 0.94
N MET A 113 -0.87 -9.40 0.73
CA MET A 113 -1.66 -10.51 1.27
C MET A 113 -1.70 -10.55 2.81
N GLU A 114 -0.58 -10.26 3.46
CA GLU A 114 -0.53 -10.18 4.93
C GLU A 114 -1.39 -9.03 5.44
N LEU A 115 -1.26 -7.84 4.86
CA LEU A 115 -2.06 -6.67 5.23
C LEU A 115 -3.55 -6.91 5.00
N MET A 116 -3.93 -7.51 3.86
CA MET A 116 -5.32 -7.89 3.61
C MET A 116 -5.89 -8.78 4.70
N ARG A 117 -5.10 -9.70 5.26
CA ARG A 117 -5.54 -10.55 6.36
C ARG A 117 -5.67 -9.77 7.67
N SER A 118 -4.72 -8.89 7.96
CA SER A 118 -4.70 -8.10 9.20
C SER A 118 -5.81 -7.05 9.26
N TYR A 119 -6.22 -6.51 8.11
CA TYR A 119 -7.33 -5.55 8.01
C TYR A 119 -8.72 -6.23 7.85
N GLN A 120 -8.77 -7.55 7.67
CA GLN A 120 -10.02 -8.31 7.68
C GLN A 120 -10.35 -8.74 9.11
N VAL A 121 -11.17 -7.96 9.81
CA VAL A 121 -11.84 -8.39 11.04
C VAL A 121 -13.09 -9.19 10.66
N LYS A 122 -13.26 -10.33 11.35
CA LYS A 122 -14.35 -11.31 11.21
C LYS A 122 -15.74 -10.71 11.28
#